data_AF-A0A8J5M687-F1
#
_entry.id   AF-A0A8J5M687-F1
#
_cell.length_a   1.000
_cell.length_b   1.000
_cell.length_c   1.000
_cell.angle_alpha   90.00
_cell.angle_beta   90.00
_cell.angle_gamma   90.00
#
_symmetry.space_group_name_H-M   'P 1'
#
loop_
_entity.id
_entity.type
_entity.pdbx_description
1 polymer ?
#
loop_
_entity_poly.entity_id
_entity_poly.type
_entity_poly.pdbx_seq_one_letter_code
_entity_poly.pdbx_strand_id
1 'polypeptide(L)'
;MMMAKFSAIMSAMAINQTAKKFSIRSEKRAITRADQWKWLAYGLFSKRARAYSALESAALNQIDALSDVDMEAFLSVLNSDHPEEVLCGTSAGVVAERNATLKRGSSIRWHFSHGEAVVNDRFKLIKATSAIRCVRTFSDDGESDWVAR
;
A
#
# COMPACT_ATOMS: atom_id res chain seq x y z
N MET A 1 7.80 -3.09 16.57
CA MET A 1 6.46 -3.25 15.95
C MET A 1 6.56 -4.29 14.84
N MET A 2 5.62 -5.24 14.74
CA MET A 2 5.62 -6.25 13.67
C MET A 2 5.29 -5.59 12.31
N MET A 3 6.01 -5.96 11.25
CA MET A 3 5.90 -5.32 9.92
C MET A 3 4.46 -5.26 9.40
N ALA A 4 3.69 -6.34 9.56
CA ALA A 4 2.29 -6.40 9.14
C ALA A 4 1.39 -5.34 9.81
N LYS A 5 1.64 -4.98 11.07
CA LYS A 5 0.90 -3.92 11.76
C LYS A 5 1.29 -2.54 11.22
N PHE A 6 2.57 -2.36 10.92
CA PHE A 6 3.09 -1.10 10.42
C PHE A 6 2.61 -0.79 9.00
N SER A 7 2.68 -1.76 8.08
CA SER A 7 2.18 -1.61 6.71
C SER A 7 0.67 -1.34 6.69
N ALA A 8 -0.11 -1.98 7.57
CA ALA A 8 -1.53 -1.71 7.72
C ALA A 8 -1.82 -0.27 8.16
N ILE A 9 -1.09 0.25 9.17
CA ILE A 9 -1.22 1.64 9.61
C ILE A 9 -0.88 2.60 8.47
N MET A 10 0.26 2.38 7.79
CA MET A 10 0.68 3.25 6.69
C MET A 10 -0.30 3.21 5.51
N SER A 11 -0.90 2.04 5.24
CA SER A 11 -1.96 1.91 4.23
C SER A 11 -3.19 2.72 4.58
N ALA A 12 -3.59 2.73 5.86
CA ALA A 12 -4.68 3.58 6.33
C ALA A 12 -4.31 5.07 6.25
N MET A 13 -3.08 5.44 6.60
CA MET A 13 -2.61 6.83 6.55
C MET A 13 -2.60 7.40 5.13
N ALA A 14 -2.28 6.59 4.11
CA ALA A 14 -2.26 7.03 2.72
C ALA A 14 -3.63 7.51 2.18
N ILE A 15 -4.73 7.09 2.81
CA ILE A 15 -6.11 7.45 2.40
C ILE A 15 -6.95 8.02 3.54
N ASN A 16 -6.30 8.36 4.65
CA ASN A 16 -6.95 8.82 5.87
C ASN A 16 -7.71 10.14 5.62
N GLN A 17 -8.97 10.23 6.05
CA GLN A 17 -9.80 11.44 5.87
C GLN A 17 -9.99 12.25 7.16
N THR A 18 -9.41 11.81 8.29
CA THR A 18 -9.77 12.34 9.61
C THR A 18 -8.58 12.83 10.42
N ALA A 19 -7.50 12.06 10.48
CA ALA A 19 -6.33 12.40 11.27
C ALA A 19 -5.47 13.46 10.58
N LYS A 20 -5.40 14.67 11.14
CA LYS A 20 -4.54 15.76 10.63
C LYS A 20 -3.12 15.72 11.15
N LYS A 21 -2.91 15.10 12.32
CA LYS A 21 -1.62 15.01 12.98
C LYS A 21 -1.29 13.56 13.26
N PHE A 22 -0.06 13.18 12.95
CA PHE A 22 0.45 11.84 13.19
C PHE A 22 1.77 11.91 13.93
N SER A 23 1.97 11.04 14.90
CA SER A 23 3.25 10.93 15.59
C SER A 23 3.61 9.47 15.83
N ILE A 24 4.85 9.11 15.51
CA ILE A 24 5.42 7.82 15.93
C ILE A 24 6.35 8.08 17.09
N ARG A 25 6.17 7.31 18.16
CA ARG A 25 7.08 7.21 19.29
C ARG A 25 7.22 5.74 19.65
N SER A 26 8.43 5.30 19.96
CA SER A 26 8.68 3.96 20.43
C SER A 26 9.69 3.99 21.59
N GLU A 27 10.00 2.83 22.17
CA GLU A 27 11.06 2.69 23.18
C GLU A 27 12.39 2.27 22.55
N LYS A 28 12.33 1.72 21.33
CA LYS A 28 13.45 1.31 20.47
C LYS A 28 13.20 1.88 19.07
N ARG A 29 14.21 1.93 18.20
CA ARG A 29 14.05 2.41 16.81
C ARG A 29 12.79 1.81 16.17
N ALA A 30 11.86 2.68 15.81
CA ALA A 30 10.56 2.28 15.27
C ALA A 30 10.68 1.72 13.85
N ILE A 31 11.72 2.18 13.12
CA ILE A 31 11.98 1.91 11.72
C ILE A 31 13.44 1.52 11.60
N THR A 32 13.70 0.29 11.14
CA THR A 32 15.06 -0.29 11.10
C THR A 32 15.35 -1.03 9.80
N ARG A 33 14.39 -1.10 8.87
CA ARG A 33 14.50 -1.86 7.62
C ARG A 33 14.03 -1.00 6.46
N ALA A 34 14.70 -1.16 5.32
CA ALA A 34 14.33 -0.56 4.04
C ALA A 34 12.83 -0.70 3.71
N ASP A 35 12.24 -1.87 3.93
CA ASP A 35 10.79 -2.10 3.69
C ASP A 35 9.91 -1.15 4.53
N GLN A 36 10.29 -0.88 5.78
CA GLN A 36 9.55 0.04 6.63
C GLN A 36 9.70 1.48 6.15
N TRP A 37 10.87 1.85 5.63
CA TRP A 37 11.08 3.17 5.02
C TRP A 37 10.20 3.35 3.78
N LYS A 38 10.05 2.31 2.95
CA LYS A 38 9.07 2.32 1.84
C LYS A 38 7.65 2.53 2.34
N TRP A 39 7.21 1.78 3.35
CA TRP A 39 5.86 1.93 3.91
C TRP A 39 5.63 3.29 4.57
N LEU A 40 6.64 3.85 5.24
CA LEU A 40 6.56 5.19 5.82
C LEU A 40 6.40 6.25 4.72
N ALA A 41 7.26 6.19 3.70
CA ALA A 41 7.16 7.04 2.52
C ALA A 41 5.77 6.93 1.88
N TYR A 42 5.27 5.70 1.72
CA TYR A 42 3.95 5.44 1.16
C TYR A 42 2.84 6.10 1.96
N GLY A 43 2.79 5.85 3.27
CA GLY A 43 1.69 6.27 4.12
C GLY A 43 1.62 7.78 4.34
N LEU A 44 2.76 8.46 4.36
CA LEU A 44 2.84 9.86 4.78
C LEU A 44 3.19 10.83 3.65
N PHE A 45 3.92 10.37 2.63
CA PHE A 45 4.54 11.29 1.66
C PHE A 45 4.28 10.95 0.20
N SER A 46 3.83 9.73 -0.15
CA SER A 46 3.64 9.32 -1.54
C SER A 46 2.62 10.19 -2.29
N LYS A 47 2.63 10.08 -3.63
CA LYS A 47 1.61 10.69 -4.50
C LYS A 47 0.19 10.34 -4.05
N ARG A 48 -0.05 9.09 -3.60
CA ARG A 48 -1.34 8.67 -3.02
C ARG A 48 -1.66 9.43 -1.75
N ALA A 49 -0.75 9.43 -0.77
CA ALA A 49 -0.96 10.12 0.50
C ALA A 49 -1.22 11.61 0.30
N ARG A 50 -0.49 12.28 -0.59
CA ARG A 50 -0.71 13.69 -0.91
C ARG A 50 -2.07 13.97 -1.56
N ALA A 51 -2.58 13.03 -2.36
CA ALA A 51 -3.86 13.20 -3.04
C ALA A 51 -5.07 12.83 -2.17
N TYR A 52 -4.91 11.88 -1.23
CA TYR A 52 -6.02 11.26 -0.52
C TYR A 52 -5.91 11.31 1.01
N SER A 53 -4.85 11.84 1.61
CA SER A 53 -4.75 11.96 3.07
C SER A 53 -5.09 13.37 3.54
N ALA A 54 -5.86 13.47 4.62
CA ALA A 54 -6.09 14.71 5.37
C ALA A 54 -4.93 15.05 6.32
N LEU A 55 -3.82 14.31 6.25
CA LEU A 55 -2.66 14.50 7.10
C LEU A 55 -1.95 15.83 6.75
N GLU A 56 -1.78 16.69 7.74
CA GLU A 56 -1.14 18.00 7.59
C GLU A 56 0.27 18.00 8.22
N SER A 57 0.47 17.23 9.29
CA SER A 57 1.76 17.19 10.00
C SER A 57 2.08 15.80 10.54
N ALA A 58 3.36 15.40 10.41
CA ALA A 58 3.89 14.16 10.98
C ALA A 58 5.12 14.45 11.85
N ALA A 59 5.13 13.92 13.07
CA ALA A 59 6.28 13.93 13.96
C ALA A 59 6.89 12.52 14.05
N LEU A 60 8.11 12.40 13.55
CA LEU A 60 8.85 11.13 13.55
C LEU A 60 9.93 11.19 14.62
N ASN A 61 9.62 10.68 15.80
CA ASN A 61 10.58 10.64 16.90
C ASN A 61 11.38 9.33 16.83
N GLN A 62 12.66 9.37 17.22
CA GLN A 62 13.57 8.21 17.28
C GLN A 62 13.90 7.57 15.94
N ILE A 63 14.17 8.41 14.93
CA ILE A 63 14.94 8.01 13.75
C ILE A 63 16.41 8.23 14.10
N ASP A 64 17.04 7.23 14.72
CA ASP A 64 18.41 7.40 15.23
C ASP A 64 19.47 7.10 14.15
N ALA A 65 19.09 6.45 13.05
CA ALA A 65 19.97 6.19 11.92
C ALA A 65 19.15 5.99 10.65
N LEU A 66 19.70 6.51 9.55
CA LEU A 66 19.20 6.33 8.19
C LEU A 66 20.41 5.98 7.32
N SER A 67 20.49 4.74 6.85
CA SER A 67 21.55 4.32 5.92
C SER A 67 21.23 4.76 4.49
N ASP A 68 22.24 4.72 3.60
CA ASP A 68 22.01 4.99 2.18
C ASP A 68 20.94 4.04 1.59
N VAL A 69 20.98 2.76 1.96
CA VAL A 69 19.98 1.77 1.53
C VAL A 69 18.56 2.12 2.01
N ASP A 70 18.44 2.61 3.24
CA ASP A 70 17.16 3.05 3.79
C ASP A 70 16.63 4.30 3.10
N MET A 71 17.53 5.25 2.79
CA MET A 71 17.18 6.49 2.09
C MET A 71 16.77 6.21 0.64
N GLU A 72 17.49 5.35 -0.07
CA GLU A 72 17.11 4.92 -1.42
C GLU A 72 15.74 4.23 -1.42
N ALA A 73 15.46 3.39 -0.41
CA ALA A 73 14.16 2.77 -0.25
C ALA A 73 13.04 3.79 0.03
N PHE A 74 13.31 4.83 0.82
CA PHE A 74 12.37 5.92 1.03
C PHE A 74 12.11 6.72 -0.26
N LEU A 75 13.17 7.11 -0.95
CA LEU A 75 13.11 7.89 -2.19
C LEU A 75 12.43 7.13 -3.33
N SER A 76 12.62 5.81 -3.41
CA SER A 76 11.98 4.98 -4.44
C SER A 76 10.45 5.09 -4.41
N VAL A 77 9.86 5.30 -3.22
CA VAL A 77 8.40 5.49 -3.08
C VAL A 77 8.01 6.95 -3.17
N LEU A 78 8.80 7.86 -2.58
CA LEU A 78 8.51 9.30 -2.57
C LEU A 78 8.40 9.88 -3.99
N ASN A 79 9.34 9.47 -4.85
CA ASN A 79 9.50 9.99 -6.20
C ASN A 79 8.72 9.18 -7.25
N SER A 80 8.11 8.06 -6.88
CA SER A 80 7.38 7.22 -7.83
C SER A 80 6.00 7.79 -8.15
N ASP A 81 5.66 7.73 -9.43
CA ASP A 81 4.29 7.95 -9.90
C ASP A 81 3.35 6.79 -9.56
N HIS A 82 3.92 5.60 -9.34
CA HIS A 82 3.25 4.32 -9.07
C HIS A 82 3.75 3.72 -7.73
N PRO A 83 3.47 4.38 -6.59
CA PRO A 83 4.07 4.01 -5.30
C PRO A 83 3.56 2.65 -4.78
N GLU A 84 2.35 2.23 -5.13
CA GLU A 84 1.81 0.92 -4.76
C GLU A 84 2.56 -0.24 -5.46
N GLU A 85 2.87 -0.09 -6.75
CA GLU A 85 3.67 -1.05 -7.51
C GLU A 85 5.10 -1.17 -6.94
N VAL A 86 5.72 -0.05 -6.55
CA VAL A 86 7.03 -0.05 -5.88
C VAL A 86 7.02 -0.81 -4.55
N LEU A 87 5.92 -0.72 -3.78
CA LEU A 87 5.77 -1.48 -2.54
C LEU A 87 5.61 -2.97 -2.78
N CYS A 88 4.90 -3.35 -3.84
CA CYS A 88 4.66 -4.74 -4.19
C CYS A 88 5.76 -5.35 -5.07
N GLY A 89 6.73 -4.56 -5.51
CA GLY A 89 7.84 -5.01 -6.36
C GLY A 89 7.38 -5.34 -7.79
N THR A 90 6.33 -4.69 -8.28
CA THR A 90 5.79 -4.89 -9.63
C THR A 90 6.20 -3.72 -10.52
N SER A 91 6.30 -3.96 -11.83
CA SER A 91 6.45 -2.89 -12.83
C SER A 91 5.11 -2.22 -13.10
N ALA A 92 5.12 -0.94 -13.44
CA ALA A 92 3.94 -0.29 -14.01
C ALA A 92 3.64 -0.90 -15.39
N GLY A 93 2.36 -1.12 -15.67
CA GLY A 93 1.85 -1.54 -16.97
C GLY A 93 1.49 -0.36 -17.87
N VAL A 94 0.65 -0.61 -18.87
CA VAL A 94 0.21 0.38 -19.86
C VAL A 94 -1.09 1.05 -19.43
N VAL A 95 -1.98 0.31 -18.75
CA VAL A 95 -3.27 0.84 -18.30
C VAL A 95 -3.08 1.57 -16.98
N ALA A 96 -3.49 2.84 -16.92
CA ALA A 96 -3.37 3.64 -15.71
C ALA A 96 -4.10 3.01 -14.52
N GLU A 97 -3.44 3.04 -13.38
CA GLU A 97 -3.98 2.55 -12.13
C GLU A 97 -5.14 3.44 -11.62
N ARG A 98 -6.14 2.86 -10.95
CA ARG A 98 -7.34 3.60 -10.53
C ARG A 98 -7.85 3.19 -9.17
N ASN A 99 -8.66 4.05 -8.57
CA ASN A 99 -9.40 3.70 -7.37
C ASN A 99 -10.72 3.02 -7.76
N ALA A 100 -11.01 1.92 -7.11
CA ALA A 100 -12.23 1.14 -7.24
C ALA A 100 -12.93 1.01 -5.88
N THR A 101 -14.21 0.64 -5.94
CA THR A 101 -14.98 0.22 -4.77
C THR A 101 -15.37 -1.23 -4.93
N LEU A 102 -14.92 -2.09 -4.02
CA LEU A 102 -15.46 -3.44 -3.91
C LEU A 102 -16.84 -3.33 -3.26
N LYS A 103 -17.87 -3.79 -3.98
CA LYS A 103 -19.25 -3.78 -3.47
C LYS A 103 -19.38 -4.83 -2.36
N ARG A 104 -20.39 -4.66 -1.49
CA ARG A 104 -20.77 -5.70 -0.55
C ARG A 104 -21.06 -7.00 -1.31
N GLY A 105 -20.51 -8.12 -0.83
CA GLY A 105 -20.65 -9.42 -1.46
C GLY A 105 -19.62 -9.73 -2.55
N SER A 106 -18.79 -8.75 -2.95
CA SER A 106 -17.67 -8.98 -3.87
C SER A 106 -16.75 -10.08 -3.34
N SER A 107 -16.32 -10.96 -4.26
CA SER A 107 -15.38 -12.04 -3.96
C SER A 107 -13.95 -11.55 -4.19
N ILE A 108 -13.06 -11.82 -3.23
CA ILE A 108 -11.64 -11.52 -3.33
C ILE A 108 -10.88 -12.85 -3.40
N ARG A 109 -10.13 -13.04 -4.48
CA ARG A 109 -9.11 -14.10 -4.57
C ARG A 109 -7.84 -13.58 -3.93
N TRP A 110 -7.28 -14.37 -3.03
CA TRP A 110 -6.09 -14.02 -2.26
C TRP A 110 -4.94 -15.01 -2.46
N HIS A 111 -5.22 -16.16 -3.07
CA HIS A 111 -4.22 -17.18 -3.35
C HIS A 111 -3.74 -17.04 -4.79
N PHE A 112 -2.44 -16.83 -4.96
CA PHE A 112 -1.79 -16.64 -6.25
C PHE A 112 -0.65 -17.65 -6.42
N SER A 113 -0.40 -18.07 -7.66
CA SER A 113 0.71 -18.93 -8.06
C SER A 113 1.32 -18.35 -9.32
N HIS A 114 2.63 -18.10 -9.32
CA HIS A 114 3.35 -17.51 -10.45
C HIS A 114 2.72 -16.20 -10.97
N GLY A 115 2.19 -15.37 -10.06
CA GLY A 115 1.54 -14.10 -10.41
C GLY A 115 0.07 -14.21 -10.80
N GLU A 116 -0.44 -15.41 -11.03
CA GLU A 116 -1.84 -15.61 -11.42
C GLU A 116 -2.71 -16.06 -10.24
N ALA A 117 -3.96 -15.61 -10.21
CA ALA A 117 -4.91 -16.03 -9.19
C ALA A 117 -5.25 -17.51 -9.37
N VAL A 118 -5.04 -18.33 -8.34
CA VAL A 118 -5.36 -19.76 -8.42
C VAL A 118 -6.88 -19.94 -8.42
N VAL A 119 -7.41 -20.45 -9.53
CA VAL A 119 -8.83 -20.71 -9.70
C VAL A 119 -9.14 -22.15 -9.30
N ASN A 120 -9.24 -22.40 -8.00
CA ASN A 120 -9.57 -23.72 -7.46
C ASN A 120 -10.51 -23.58 -6.25
N ASP A 121 -11.57 -24.39 -6.21
CA ASP A 121 -12.59 -24.40 -5.15
C ASP A 121 -12.03 -24.80 -3.76
N ARG A 122 -10.81 -25.35 -3.72
CA ARG A 122 -10.08 -25.61 -2.47
C ARG A 122 -9.76 -24.34 -1.69
N PHE A 123 -9.59 -23.20 -2.37
CA PHE A 123 -9.29 -21.93 -1.73
C PHE A 123 -10.55 -21.09 -1.60
N LYS A 124 -11.04 -20.95 -0.36
CA LYS A 124 -12.23 -20.14 -0.08
C LYS A 124 -11.99 -18.68 -0.47
N LEU A 125 -12.92 -18.15 -1.25
CA LEU A 125 -12.99 -16.73 -1.59
C LEU A 125 -13.28 -15.91 -0.32
N ILE A 126 -12.55 -14.82 -0.13
CA ILE A 126 -12.89 -13.85 0.90
C ILE A 126 -14.08 -13.04 0.39
N LYS A 127 -15.11 -12.88 1.22
CA LYS A 127 -16.28 -12.07 0.88
C LYS A 127 -16.19 -10.71 1.57
N ALA A 128 -16.31 -9.65 0.78
CA ALA A 128 -16.46 -8.31 1.32
C ALA A 128 -17.81 -8.22 2.06
N THR A 129 -17.76 -8.13 3.39
CA THR A 129 -18.96 -8.04 4.23
C THR A 129 -19.65 -6.67 4.16
N SER A 130 -18.89 -5.65 3.76
CA SER A 130 -19.31 -4.28 3.49
C SER A 130 -18.64 -3.76 2.22
N ALA A 131 -19.05 -2.58 1.75
CA ALA A 131 -18.36 -1.95 0.63
C ALA A 131 -16.97 -1.45 1.07
N ILE A 132 -15.93 -1.85 0.34
CA ILE A 132 -14.55 -1.41 0.57
C ILE A 132 -14.23 -0.34 -0.47
N ARG A 133 -14.11 0.90 -0.03
CA ARG A 133 -13.81 2.05 -0.89
C ARG A 133 -12.30 2.22 -1.05
N CYS A 134 -11.90 2.96 -2.08
CA CYS A 134 -10.51 3.34 -2.34
C CYS A 134 -9.55 2.15 -2.48
N VAL A 135 -10.05 1.02 -3.03
CA VAL A 135 -9.21 -0.10 -3.41
C VAL A 135 -8.41 0.31 -4.64
N ARG A 136 -7.09 0.22 -4.56
CA ARG A 136 -6.22 0.55 -5.69
C ARG A 136 -6.10 -0.66 -6.60
N THR A 137 -6.37 -0.48 -7.89
CA THR A 137 -5.93 -1.44 -8.92
C THR A 137 -4.49 -1.13 -9.27
N PHE A 138 -3.68 -2.13 -9.58
CA PHE A 138 -2.37 -1.88 -10.19
C PHE A 138 -2.54 -1.62 -11.67
N SER A 139 -1.52 -1.02 -12.26
CA SER A 139 -1.45 -0.85 -13.69
C SER A 139 -1.42 -2.21 -14.39
N ASP A 140 -2.21 -2.33 -15.46
CA ASP A 140 -2.42 -3.58 -16.22
C ASP A 140 -1.64 -3.54 -17.54
N ASP A 141 -1.31 -4.70 -18.10
CA ASP A 141 -0.53 -4.81 -19.35
C ASP A 141 -1.31 -4.32 -20.59
N GLY A 142 -2.64 -4.27 -20.49
CA GLY A 142 -3.53 -3.84 -21.57
C GLY A 142 -3.87 -4.95 -22.57
N GLU A 143 -3.32 -6.14 -22.39
CA GLU A 143 -3.55 -7.33 -23.21
C GLU A 143 -4.51 -8.31 -22.51
N SER A 144 -4.56 -8.27 -21.18
CA SER A 144 -5.36 -9.16 -20.35
C SER A 144 -6.85 -8.78 -20.32
N ASP A 145 -7.72 -9.72 -20.67
CA ASP A 145 -9.16 -9.55 -20.54
C ASP A 145 -9.64 -9.78 -19.10
N TRP A 146 -10.60 -8.97 -18.66
CA TRP A 146 -11.30 -9.21 -17.40
C TRP A 146 -12.03 -10.55 -17.47
N VAL A 147 -11.59 -11.53 -16.68
CA VAL A 147 -12.30 -12.81 -16.54
C VAL A 147 -13.60 -12.56 -15.76
N ALA A 148 -14.66 -12.20 -16.48
CA ALA A 148 -16.02 -12.18 -15.94
C ALA A 148 -16.42 -13.62 -15.59
N ARG A 149 -16.99 -13.79 -14.41
CA ARG A 149 -17.74 -14.99 -14.03
C ARG A 149 -19.19 -14.61 -13.87
#